data_AF-A0A2R5GF36-F1
#
_entry.id   AF-A0A2R5GF36-F1
#
_cell.length_a   1.000
_cell.length_b   1.000
_cell.length_c   1.000
_cell.angle_alpha   90.00
_cell.angle_beta   90.00
_cell.angle_gamma   90.00
#
_symmetry.space_group_name_H-M   'P 1'
#
loop_
_entity.id
_entity.type
_entity.pdbx_description
1 polymer ?
#
loop_
_entity_poly.entity_id
_entity_poly.type
_entity_poly.pdbx_seq_one_letter_code
_entity_poly.pdbx_strand_id
1 'polypeptide(L)'
;MDFVEKRPVAAATVVCAALAGAAWLWRLRRRAKAPRLKSALRCPCGKIRGTLETLAEDNVRLRCYCESCTMFAKWAEEQSKAKGIEASGLDESKVCAKICMTRKANVTFESGVENLKLSYRNPKSLTSRVYAACCGAPVFNTGRYLGFIGVYEVCIENPAAFGEKEVLCFPEEAQTPPTRGPNRSDLSPLDFLLVLLCYAFDAKSGPPIDYDQEPVYFQDQGSKKIQ
;
A
#
# COMPACT_ATOMS: atom_id res chain seq x y z
N MET A 1 24.46 -54.64 15.13
CA MET A 1 24.88 -53.58 16.07
C MET A 1 24.64 -52.26 15.36
N ASP A 2 23.47 -51.67 15.54
CA ASP A 2 23.12 -50.39 14.95
C ASP A 2 22.98 -49.35 16.06
N PHE A 3 23.99 -48.51 16.23
CA PHE A 3 23.89 -47.28 17.00
C PHE A 3 23.17 -46.24 16.14
N VAL A 4 21.86 -46.11 16.31
CA VAL A 4 21.10 -44.98 15.76
C VAL A 4 21.49 -43.73 16.56
N GLU A 5 22.42 -42.97 16.01
CA GLU A 5 22.86 -41.68 16.50
C GLU A 5 21.67 -40.69 16.50
N LYS A 6 21.10 -40.44 17.67
CA LYS A 6 20.05 -39.42 17.87
C LYS A 6 20.65 -38.04 17.61
N ARG A 7 20.52 -37.54 16.37
CA ARG A 7 20.96 -36.19 15.98
C ARG A 7 20.27 -35.10 16.84
N PRO A 8 20.94 -33.94 17.06
CA PRO A 8 20.63 -32.98 18.11
C PRO A 8 19.50 -32.03 17.68
N VAL A 9 18.29 -32.54 17.50
CA VAL A 9 17.13 -31.73 17.14
C VAL A 9 16.87 -30.65 18.21
N ALA A 10 17.08 -30.99 19.49
CA ALA A 10 16.87 -30.07 20.61
C ALA A 10 17.80 -28.83 20.60
N ALA A 11 19.08 -29.00 20.24
CA ALA A 11 20.03 -27.90 20.22
C ALA A 11 19.71 -26.89 19.11
N ALA A 12 19.32 -27.38 17.93
CA ALA A 12 18.90 -26.52 16.82
C ALA A 12 17.64 -25.72 17.15
N THR A 13 16.65 -26.32 17.81
CA THR A 13 15.42 -25.63 18.22
C THR A 13 15.68 -24.49 19.21
N VAL A 14 16.55 -24.71 20.21
CA VAL A 14 16.90 -23.69 21.21
C VAL A 14 17.62 -22.51 20.57
N VAL A 15 18.57 -22.77 19.65
CA VAL A 15 19.28 -21.71 18.94
C VAL A 15 18.32 -20.90 18.06
N CYS A 16 17.43 -21.55 17.30
CA CYS A 16 16.43 -20.86 16.49
C CYS A 16 15.50 -19.98 17.33
N ALA A 17 15.03 -20.48 18.48
CA ALA A 17 14.17 -19.72 19.38
C ALA A 17 14.88 -18.50 19.98
N ALA A 18 16.15 -18.66 20.38
CA ALA A 18 16.96 -17.57 20.90
C ALA A 18 17.22 -16.48 19.85
N LEU A 19 17.54 -16.86 18.60
CA LEU A 19 17.72 -15.92 17.49
C LEU A 19 16.43 -15.18 17.15
N ALA A 20 15.29 -15.88 17.12
CA ALA A 20 13.98 -15.27 16.91
C ALA A 20 13.64 -14.27 18.03
N GLY A 21 13.90 -14.62 19.30
CA GLY A 21 13.71 -13.73 20.44
C GLY A 21 14.61 -12.49 20.41
N ALA A 22 15.88 -12.66 20.07
CA ALA A 22 16.82 -11.55 19.92
C ALA A 22 16.42 -10.60 18.79
N ALA A 23 16.03 -11.14 17.64
CA ALA A 23 15.55 -10.34 16.51
C ALA A 23 14.24 -9.60 16.84
N TRP A 24 13.33 -10.25 17.58
CA TRP A 24 12.10 -9.62 18.07
C TRP A 24 12.38 -8.45 19.02
N LEU A 25 13.25 -8.63 20.02
CA LEU A 25 13.68 -7.57 20.93
C LEU A 25 14.37 -6.42 20.19
N TRP A 26 15.23 -6.73 19.21
CA TRP A 26 15.89 -5.72 18.40
C TRP A 26 14.89 -4.90 17.59
N ARG A 27 13.90 -5.55 16.96
CA ARG A 27 12.81 -4.87 16.26
C ARG A 27 11.97 -4.02 17.19
N LEU A 28 11.60 -4.50 18.38
CA LEU A 28 10.88 -3.67 19.36
C LEU A 28 11.67 -2.42 19.74
N ARG A 29 12.99 -2.55 19.92
CA ARG A 29 13.87 -1.41 20.18
C ARG A 29 13.96 -0.44 19.00
N ARG A 30 14.06 -0.95 17.75
CA ARG A 30 14.02 -0.09 16.55
C ARG A 30 12.71 0.68 16.48
N ARG A 31 11.58 -0.02 16.61
CA ARG A 31 10.23 0.59 16.56
C ARG A 31 10.00 1.61 17.66
N ALA A 32 10.48 1.34 18.89
CA ALA A 32 10.38 2.27 20.00
C ALA A 32 11.17 3.57 19.77
N LYS A 33 12.24 3.51 18.96
CA LYS A 33 13.06 4.67 18.58
C LYS A 33 12.68 5.27 17.22
N ALA A 34 11.81 4.60 16.45
CA ALA A 34 11.43 5.05 15.13
C ALA A 34 10.60 6.34 15.23
N PRO A 35 10.90 7.38 14.44
CA PRO A 35 10.12 8.60 14.45
C PRO A 35 8.69 8.33 13.98
N ARG A 36 7.74 9.05 14.56
CA ARG A 36 6.35 9.10 14.08
C ARG A 36 6.26 10.12 12.95
N LEU A 37 5.65 9.69 11.85
CA LEU A 37 5.40 10.46 10.66
C LEU A 37 3.90 10.75 10.60
N LYS A 38 3.53 12.00 10.35
CA LYS A 38 2.14 12.43 10.33
C LYS A 38 1.90 13.42 9.21
N SER A 39 0.77 13.28 8.53
CA SER A 39 0.31 14.24 7.53
C SER A 39 -1.21 14.20 7.41
N ALA A 40 -1.80 15.31 7.00
CA ALA A 40 -3.21 15.36 6.69
C ALA A 40 -3.48 14.59 5.39
N LEU A 41 -4.61 13.89 5.36
CA LEU A 41 -5.18 13.27 4.18
C LEU A 41 -6.31 14.13 3.66
N ARG A 42 -6.29 14.44 2.37
CA ARG A 42 -7.34 15.24 1.75
C ARG A 42 -7.46 14.88 0.28
N CYS A 43 -8.67 14.54 -0.18
CA CYS A 43 -8.86 14.45 -1.63
C CYS A 43 -8.75 15.84 -2.27
N PRO A 44 -8.43 15.99 -3.56
CA PRO A 44 -8.20 17.29 -4.19
C PRO A 44 -9.35 18.32 -4.03
N CYS A 45 -10.62 17.90 -4.05
CA CYS A 45 -11.75 18.80 -3.78
C CYS A 45 -12.02 19.07 -2.29
N GLY A 46 -11.31 18.40 -1.40
CA GLY A 46 -11.39 18.60 0.04
C GLY A 46 -12.59 18.00 0.78
N LYS A 47 -13.49 17.28 0.10
CA LYS A 47 -14.66 16.65 0.74
C LYS A 47 -14.30 15.44 1.61
N ILE A 48 -13.26 14.69 1.23
CA ILE A 48 -12.67 13.64 2.05
C ILE A 48 -11.51 14.24 2.84
N ARG A 49 -11.52 14.03 4.16
CA ARG A 49 -10.46 14.45 5.08
C ARG A 49 -10.12 13.35 6.06
N GLY A 50 -8.84 13.28 6.43
CA GLY A 50 -8.32 12.31 7.37
C GLY A 50 -6.92 12.68 7.87
N THR A 51 -6.32 11.72 8.57
CA THR A 51 -4.90 11.73 8.94
C THR A 51 -4.24 10.40 8.58
N LEU A 52 -3.00 10.49 8.14
CA LEU A 52 -2.08 9.36 8.03
C LEU A 52 -1.01 9.54 9.10
N GLU A 53 -0.97 8.64 10.08
CA GLU A 53 0.00 8.64 11.17
C GLU A 53 0.64 7.26 11.32
N THR A 54 1.95 7.16 11.11
CA THR A 54 2.69 5.89 11.09
C THR A 54 4.06 6.03 11.73
N LEU A 55 4.69 4.91 12.11
CA LEU A 55 6.12 4.88 12.37
C LEU A 55 6.87 4.87 11.03
N ALA A 56 8.05 5.49 10.98
CA ALA A 56 8.89 5.47 9.79
C ALA A 56 9.27 4.04 9.36
N GLU A 57 9.45 3.12 10.31
CA GLU A 57 9.76 1.71 10.04
C GLU A 57 8.56 0.93 9.44
N ASP A 58 7.35 1.46 9.54
CA ASP A 58 6.11 0.86 9.02
C ASP A 58 5.63 1.48 7.71
N ASN A 59 6.39 2.44 7.16
CA ASN A 59 6.01 3.18 5.99
C ASN A 59 7.02 2.99 4.87
N VAL A 60 6.53 2.79 3.66
CA VAL A 60 7.34 2.74 2.45
C VAL A 60 6.71 3.64 1.40
N ARG A 61 7.47 4.62 0.89
CA ARG A 61 7.09 5.34 -0.33
C ARG A 61 7.47 4.51 -1.54
N LEU A 62 6.53 4.36 -2.46
CA LEU A 62 6.62 3.45 -3.60
C LEU A 62 6.36 4.20 -4.90
N ARG A 63 7.15 3.87 -5.93
CA ARG A 63 6.78 4.06 -7.33
C ARG A 63 6.43 2.70 -7.92
N CYS A 64 5.16 2.49 -8.22
CA CYS A 64 4.70 1.23 -8.79
C CYS A 64 4.43 1.38 -10.28
N TYR A 65 5.17 0.60 -11.07
CA TYR A 65 5.12 0.63 -12.54
C TYR A 65 4.17 -0.44 -13.10
N CYS A 66 3.60 -1.30 -12.25
CA CYS A 66 2.80 -2.40 -12.76
C CYS A 66 1.58 -1.91 -13.54
N GLU A 67 1.21 -2.65 -14.59
CA GLU A 67 0.10 -2.32 -15.47
C GLU A 67 -1.19 -2.01 -14.68
N SER A 68 -1.49 -2.79 -13.64
CA SER A 68 -2.69 -2.57 -12.83
C SER A 68 -2.71 -1.23 -12.11
N CYS A 69 -1.55 -0.74 -11.64
CA CYS A 69 -1.45 0.54 -10.94
C CYS A 69 -1.51 1.71 -11.91
N THR A 70 -0.85 1.60 -13.07
CA THR A 70 -0.86 2.63 -14.11
C THR A 70 -2.23 2.74 -14.77
N MET A 71 -2.90 1.62 -15.09
CA MET A 71 -4.26 1.62 -15.63
C MET A 71 -5.26 2.28 -14.69
N PHE A 72 -5.26 1.92 -13.40
CA PHE A 72 -6.18 2.53 -12.43
C PHE A 72 -5.96 4.03 -12.30
N ALA A 73 -4.69 4.46 -12.22
CA ALA A 73 -4.36 5.87 -12.06
C ALA A 73 -4.76 6.70 -13.29
N LYS A 74 -4.60 6.16 -14.51
CA LYS A 74 -5.13 6.76 -15.75
C LYS A 74 -6.66 6.86 -15.74
N TRP A 75 -7.34 5.78 -15.39
CA TRP A 75 -8.80 5.78 -15.27
C TRP A 75 -9.28 6.82 -14.24
N ALA A 76 -8.64 6.90 -13.08
CA ALA A 76 -8.99 7.88 -12.04
C ALA A 76 -8.68 9.32 -12.47
N GLU A 77 -7.62 9.55 -13.26
CA GLU A 77 -7.33 10.84 -13.89
C GLU A 77 -8.49 11.28 -14.79
N GLU A 78 -9.02 10.39 -15.62
CA GLU A 78 -10.18 10.67 -16.48
C GLU A 78 -11.44 10.99 -15.66
N GLN A 79 -11.71 10.21 -14.60
CA GLN A 79 -12.81 10.49 -13.68
C GLN A 79 -12.67 11.86 -12.99
N SER A 80 -11.44 12.29 -12.74
CA SER A 80 -11.15 13.58 -12.11
C SER A 80 -11.31 14.74 -13.08
N LYS A 81 -10.78 14.58 -14.29
CA LYS A 81 -10.92 15.57 -15.37
C LYS A 81 -12.37 15.81 -15.74
N ALA A 82 -13.19 14.76 -15.78
CA ALA A 82 -14.62 14.87 -16.01
C ALA A 82 -15.33 15.76 -14.96
N LYS A 83 -14.69 16.01 -13.81
CA LYS A 83 -15.18 16.87 -12.71
C LYS A 83 -14.40 18.17 -12.59
N GLY A 84 -13.58 18.52 -13.59
CA GLY A 84 -12.78 19.73 -13.61
C GLY A 84 -11.61 19.73 -12.63
N ILE A 85 -11.11 18.55 -12.24
CA ILE A 85 -10.05 18.38 -11.24
C ILE A 85 -8.88 17.63 -11.86
N GLU A 86 -7.67 18.13 -11.68
CA GLU A 86 -6.45 17.43 -12.07
C GLU A 86 -5.93 16.56 -10.92
N ALA A 87 -6.11 15.24 -11.04
CA ALA A 87 -5.65 14.28 -10.03
C ALA A 87 -5.35 12.91 -10.65
N SER A 88 -4.11 12.68 -11.09
CA SER A 88 -3.74 11.41 -11.73
C SER A 88 -3.33 10.32 -10.75
N GLY A 89 -2.72 10.67 -9.61
CA GLY A 89 -2.02 9.71 -8.75
C GLY A 89 -0.78 9.06 -9.40
N LEU A 90 -0.43 9.49 -10.62
CA LEU A 90 0.80 9.14 -11.31
C LEU A 90 1.91 10.12 -10.96
N ASP A 91 3.15 9.76 -11.28
CA ASP A 91 4.25 10.69 -11.34
C ASP A 91 4.13 11.67 -12.52
N GLU A 92 5.03 12.66 -12.57
CA GLU A 92 5.04 13.71 -13.59
C GLU A 92 5.15 13.14 -15.01
N SER A 93 5.88 12.03 -15.18
CA SER A 93 6.01 11.34 -16.46
C SER A 93 4.83 10.45 -16.82
N LYS A 94 3.85 10.30 -15.92
CA LYS A 94 2.66 9.45 -16.06
C LYS A 94 2.93 7.96 -16.29
N VAL A 95 4.09 7.48 -15.82
CA VAL A 95 4.53 6.09 -16.02
C VAL A 95 4.43 5.23 -14.77
N CYS A 96 4.31 5.84 -13.58
CA CYS A 96 4.19 5.09 -12.32
C CYS A 96 3.22 5.73 -11.34
N ALA A 97 2.56 4.92 -10.52
CA ALA A 97 1.74 5.38 -9.41
C ALA A 97 2.63 5.71 -8.19
N LYS A 98 2.37 6.85 -7.54
CA LYS A 98 3.09 7.28 -6.33
C LYS A 98 2.27 7.02 -5.07
N ILE A 99 2.78 6.17 -4.19
CA ILE A 99 2.01 5.59 -3.09
C ILE A 99 2.83 5.57 -1.79
N CYS A 100 2.24 6.00 -0.68
CA CYS A 100 2.74 5.73 0.67
C CYS A 100 2.05 4.46 1.20
N MET A 101 2.77 3.35 1.27
CA MET A 101 2.26 2.10 1.83
C MET A 101 2.54 2.01 3.32
N THR A 102 1.49 1.74 4.08
CA THR A 102 1.54 1.58 5.54
C THR A 102 0.48 0.57 6.02
N ARG A 103 0.28 0.48 7.33
CA ARG A 103 -0.76 -0.32 7.97
C ARG A 103 -2.12 0.36 7.87
N LYS A 104 -3.19 -0.40 7.67
CA LYS A 104 -4.56 0.15 7.61
C LYS A 104 -4.93 0.98 8.83
N ALA A 105 -4.53 0.53 10.03
CA ALA A 105 -4.78 1.22 11.30
C ALA A 105 -4.17 2.63 11.39
N ASN A 106 -3.21 2.95 10.53
CA ASN A 106 -2.52 4.23 10.51
C ASN A 106 -3.29 5.32 9.72
N VAL A 107 -4.40 4.94 9.08
CA VAL A 107 -5.26 5.86 8.31
C VAL A 107 -6.57 6.05 9.04
N THR A 108 -6.87 7.28 9.40
CA THR A 108 -8.14 7.69 10.00
C THR A 108 -8.83 8.69 9.09
N PHE A 109 -10.13 8.54 8.87
CA PHE A 109 -10.94 9.53 8.15
C PHE A 109 -11.77 10.33 9.16
N GLU A 110 -11.75 11.66 9.05
CA GLU A 110 -12.63 12.52 9.86
C GLU A 110 -13.94 12.85 9.14
N SER A 111 -13.94 12.90 7.81
CA SER A 111 -15.15 13.21 7.04
C SER A 111 -15.09 12.71 5.59
N GLY A 112 -16.26 12.52 4.98
CA GLY A 112 -16.40 12.23 3.56
C GLY A 112 -16.27 10.77 3.17
N VAL A 113 -16.29 9.84 4.13
CA VAL A 113 -16.18 8.39 3.92
C VAL A 113 -17.21 7.87 2.92
N GLU A 114 -18.42 8.43 2.93
CA GLU A 114 -19.50 8.12 1.99
C GLU A 114 -19.15 8.41 0.52
N ASN A 115 -18.13 9.23 0.28
CA ASN A 115 -17.59 9.51 -1.05
C ASN A 115 -16.51 8.51 -1.48
N LEU A 116 -16.10 7.57 -0.64
CA LEU A 116 -15.13 6.53 -1.01
C LEU A 116 -15.85 5.42 -1.81
N LYS A 117 -15.35 5.15 -3.01
CA LYS A 117 -15.87 4.08 -3.87
C LYS A 117 -14.81 3.06 -4.21
N LEU A 118 -15.20 1.78 -4.19
CA LEU A 118 -14.34 0.67 -4.55
C LEU A 118 -14.37 0.44 -6.05
N SER A 119 -13.19 0.20 -6.59
CA SER A 119 -13.00 -0.31 -7.94
C SER A 119 -12.01 -1.45 -7.94
N TYR A 120 -12.11 -2.30 -8.94
CA TYR A 120 -11.28 -3.47 -9.11
C TYR A 120 -10.79 -3.51 -10.56
N ARG A 121 -9.64 -4.13 -10.80
CA ARG A 121 -9.18 -4.33 -12.18
C ARG A 121 -10.16 -5.24 -12.90
N ASN A 122 -10.50 -6.37 -12.28
CA ASN A 122 -11.42 -7.39 -12.77
C ASN A 122 -12.00 -8.19 -11.57
N PRO A 123 -12.99 -9.07 -11.78
CA PRO A 123 -13.62 -9.83 -10.68
C PRO A 123 -12.68 -10.74 -9.88
N LYS A 124 -11.50 -11.09 -10.43
CA LYS A 124 -10.51 -11.96 -9.77
C LYS A 124 -9.45 -11.16 -9.00
N SER A 125 -9.58 -9.83 -8.92
CA SER A 125 -8.56 -8.97 -8.32
C SER A 125 -8.52 -9.12 -6.80
N LEU A 126 -7.36 -9.50 -6.25
CA LEU A 126 -7.14 -9.61 -4.80
C LEU A 126 -7.08 -8.24 -4.09
N THR A 127 -6.73 -7.20 -4.84
CA THR A 127 -6.63 -5.83 -4.33
C THR A 127 -7.72 -4.97 -4.95
N SER A 128 -8.30 -4.09 -4.15
CA SER A 128 -9.19 -3.03 -4.59
C SER A 128 -8.42 -1.72 -4.72
N ARG A 129 -9.00 -0.80 -5.48
CA ARG A 129 -8.55 0.57 -5.67
C ARG A 129 -9.70 1.49 -5.27
N VAL A 130 -9.47 2.33 -4.28
CA VAL A 130 -10.46 3.26 -3.76
C VAL A 130 -10.23 4.64 -4.37
N TYR A 131 -11.30 5.22 -4.90
CA TYR A 131 -11.32 6.56 -5.46
C TYR A 131 -12.39 7.41 -4.77
N ALA A 132 -12.24 8.73 -4.88
CA ALA A 132 -13.12 9.72 -4.32
C ALA A 132 -14.26 10.03 -5.31
N ALA A 133 -15.47 9.53 -5.10
CA ALA A 133 -16.63 9.82 -5.96
C ALA A 133 -16.94 11.32 -6.08
N CYS A 134 -16.57 12.13 -5.10
CA CYS A 134 -16.75 13.57 -5.16
C CYS A 134 -15.87 14.29 -6.19
N CYS A 135 -14.70 13.74 -6.54
CA CYS A 135 -13.73 14.40 -7.42
C CYS A 135 -13.02 13.48 -8.42
N GLY A 136 -13.29 12.18 -8.43
CA GLY A 136 -12.62 11.19 -9.28
C GLY A 136 -11.25 10.73 -8.78
N ALA A 137 -10.63 11.45 -7.84
CA ALA A 137 -9.23 11.24 -7.49
C ALA A 137 -8.95 9.86 -6.88
N PRO A 138 -7.79 9.24 -7.19
CA PRO A 138 -7.35 8.03 -6.52
C PRO A 138 -7.00 8.35 -5.06
N VAL A 139 -7.53 7.58 -4.11
CA VAL A 139 -7.31 7.82 -2.67
C VAL A 139 -6.34 6.81 -2.11
N PHE A 140 -6.64 5.51 -2.21
CA PHE A 140 -5.75 4.46 -1.74
C PHE A 140 -6.03 3.10 -2.40
N ASN A 141 -5.05 2.19 -2.38
CA ASN A 141 -5.23 0.78 -2.69
C ASN A 141 -5.22 -0.05 -1.41
N THR A 142 -6.00 -1.13 -1.38
CA THR A 142 -6.03 -2.06 -0.25
C THR A 142 -6.56 -3.42 -0.69
N GLY A 143 -6.77 -4.35 0.24
CA GLY A 143 -7.50 -5.60 0.02
C GLY A 143 -8.30 -5.94 1.27
N ARG A 144 -9.43 -6.65 1.11
CA ARG A 144 -10.33 -7.01 2.23
C ARG A 144 -9.57 -7.71 3.37
N TYR A 145 -8.67 -8.62 3.01
CA TYR A 145 -7.89 -9.45 3.95
C TYR A 145 -6.43 -9.05 4.10
N LEU A 146 -6.03 -7.90 3.55
CA LEU A 146 -4.67 -7.38 3.64
C LEU A 146 -4.60 -6.32 4.73
N GLY A 147 -3.62 -6.38 5.62
CA GLY A 147 -3.44 -5.37 6.68
C GLY A 147 -2.71 -4.10 6.25
N PHE A 148 -2.36 -3.98 4.98
CA PHE A 148 -1.74 -2.79 4.42
C PHE A 148 -2.72 -1.95 3.61
N ILE A 149 -2.38 -0.68 3.51
CA ILE A 149 -3.05 0.33 2.69
C ILE A 149 -1.96 1.14 1.98
N GLY A 150 -2.12 1.35 0.67
CA GLY A 150 -1.27 2.24 -0.09
C GLY A 150 -2.02 3.53 -0.41
N VAL A 151 -1.70 4.62 0.26
CA VAL A 151 -2.34 5.91 0.05
C VAL A 151 -1.65 6.64 -1.10
N TYR A 152 -2.42 7.11 -2.09
CA TYR A 152 -1.86 7.86 -3.22
C TYR A 152 -1.36 9.22 -2.74
N GLU A 153 -0.17 9.62 -3.17
CA GLU A 153 0.45 10.87 -2.73
C GLU A 153 -0.36 12.13 -3.06
N VAL A 154 -1.20 12.07 -4.10
CA VAL A 154 -2.12 13.17 -4.47
C VAL A 154 -3.13 13.49 -3.35
N CYS A 155 -3.36 12.55 -2.43
CA CYS A 155 -4.24 12.74 -1.28
C CYS A 155 -3.49 13.03 0.03
N ILE A 156 -2.17 13.18 0.00
CA ILE A 156 -1.33 13.46 1.17
C ILE A 156 -0.81 14.88 1.05
N GLU A 157 -1.08 15.73 2.04
CA GLU A 157 -0.69 17.14 1.98
C GLU A 157 0.83 17.35 1.99
N ASN A 158 1.54 16.56 2.80
CA ASN A 158 3.00 16.53 2.83
C ASN A 158 3.52 15.10 2.65
N PRO A 159 3.69 14.61 1.40
CA PRO A 159 4.23 13.28 1.12
C PRO A 159 5.71 13.14 1.53
N ALA A 160 6.48 14.23 1.49
CA ALA A 160 7.89 14.22 1.86
C ALA A 160 8.13 13.90 3.34
N ALA A 161 7.15 14.18 4.21
CA ALA A 161 7.18 13.75 5.62
C ALA A 161 7.29 12.23 5.79
N PHE A 162 6.98 11.45 4.75
CA PHE A 162 7.05 9.99 4.76
C PHE A 162 8.41 9.43 4.31
N GLY A 163 9.41 10.29 4.19
CA GLY A 163 10.79 9.96 3.85
C GLY A 163 11.15 10.27 2.40
N GLU A 164 12.44 10.45 2.14
CA GLU A 164 12.94 10.75 0.79
C GLU A 164 13.17 9.50 -0.07
N LYS A 165 13.37 8.35 0.57
CA LYS A 165 13.68 7.10 -0.11
C LYS A 165 12.41 6.47 -0.67
N GLU A 166 12.36 6.36 -1.98
CA GLU A 166 11.32 5.64 -2.72
C GLU A 166 11.82 4.24 -3.11
N VAL A 167 10.93 3.26 -3.02
CA VAL A 167 11.14 1.90 -3.51
C VAL A 167 10.46 1.76 -4.86
N LEU A 168 11.16 1.19 -5.83
CA LEU A 168 10.63 0.94 -7.17
C LEU A 168 10.02 -0.46 -7.20
N CYS A 169 8.74 -0.55 -7.53
CA CYS A 169 8.02 -1.82 -7.68
C CYS A 169 7.74 -2.11 -9.15
N PHE A 170 8.15 -3.30 -9.59
CA PHE A 170 8.04 -3.76 -10.97
C PHE A 170 8.71 -2.82 -12.01
N PRO A 171 9.93 -2.29 -11.75
CA PRO A 171 10.60 -1.36 -12.66
C PRO A 171 10.79 -1.91 -14.09
N GLU A 172 10.80 -3.23 -14.27
CA GLU A 172 10.82 -3.90 -15.56
C GLU A 172 9.58 -3.66 -16.42
N GLU A 173 8.45 -3.28 -15.82
CA GLU A 173 7.21 -2.91 -16.52
C GLU A 173 7.18 -1.42 -16.92
N ALA A 174 8.23 -0.65 -16.61
CA ALA A 174 8.31 0.75 -16.95
C ALA A 174 8.46 0.94 -18.47
N GLN A 175 7.62 1.80 -19.08
CA GLN A 175 7.73 2.14 -20.51
C GLN A 175 9.06 2.84 -20.85
N THR A 176 9.66 3.49 -19.86
CA THR A 176 11.00 4.08 -19.91
C THR A 176 11.78 3.61 -18.68
N PRO A 177 13.09 3.27 -18.81
CA PRO A 177 13.88 2.83 -17.67
C PRO A 177 13.81 3.85 -16.53
N PRO A 178 13.59 3.43 -15.28
CA PRO A 178 13.59 4.35 -14.16
C PRO A 178 14.97 5.01 -14.03
N THR A 179 14.99 6.29 -13.66
CA THR A 179 16.21 7.09 -13.49
C THR A 179 17.14 6.59 -12.38
N ARG A 180 16.69 5.62 -11.57
CA ARG A 180 17.44 5.01 -10.48
C ARG A 180 17.21 3.50 -10.49
N GLY A 181 18.25 2.72 -10.18
CA GLY A 181 18.12 1.27 -9.98
C GLY A 181 17.29 0.92 -8.73
N PRO A 182 16.75 -0.31 -8.62
CA PRO A 182 15.99 -0.71 -7.45
C PRO A 182 16.85 -0.64 -6.19
N ASN A 183 16.34 0.02 -5.15
CA ASN A 183 16.94 -0.12 -3.82
C ASN A 183 16.72 -1.58 -3.38
N ARG A 184 17.79 -2.33 -3.08
CA ARG A 184 17.66 -3.67 -2.45
C ARG A 184 16.78 -3.53 -1.21
N SER A 185 15.78 -4.41 -1.08
CA SER A 185 14.95 -4.45 0.12
C SER A 185 15.79 -4.94 1.29
N ASP A 186 15.97 -4.10 2.31
CA ASP A 186 16.62 -4.44 3.58
C ASP A 186 15.74 -5.32 4.50
N LEU A 187 14.73 -6.00 3.95
CA LEU A 187 13.79 -6.82 4.72
C LEU A 187 14.32 -8.25 4.84
N SER A 188 14.77 -8.59 6.04
CA SER A 188 15.07 -9.99 6.37
C SER A 188 13.81 -10.87 6.27
N PRO A 189 13.93 -12.18 6.00
CA PRO A 189 12.77 -13.09 5.96
C PRO A 189 11.94 -13.08 7.24
N LEU A 190 12.58 -12.88 8.40
CA LEU A 190 11.90 -12.76 9.68
C LEU A 190 11.14 -11.43 9.80
N ASP A 191 11.71 -10.34 9.30
CA ASP A 191 11.02 -9.05 9.26
C ASP A 191 9.77 -9.12 8.38
N PHE A 192 9.87 -9.82 7.25
CA PHE A 192 8.74 -10.08 6.36
C PHE A 192 7.64 -10.90 7.06
N LEU A 193 7.98 -12.01 7.72
CA LEU A 193 7.00 -12.84 8.46
C LEU A 193 6.28 -12.05 9.56
N LEU A 194 7.02 -11.24 10.32
CA LEU A 194 6.43 -10.40 11.37
C LEU A 194 5.53 -9.29 10.80
N VAL A 195 5.91 -8.69 9.67
CA VAL A 195 5.05 -7.75 8.94
C VAL A 195 3.76 -8.44 8.50
N LEU A 196 3.84 -9.67 7.96
CA LEU A 196 2.66 -10.45 7.60
C LEU A 196 1.76 -10.76 8.80
N LEU A 197 2.33 -11.10 9.97
CA LEU A 197 1.56 -11.31 11.20
C LEU A 197 0.86 -10.03 11.66
N CYS A 198 1.57 -8.88 11.68
CA CYS A 198 0.94 -7.58 11.97
C CYS A 198 -0.18 -7.29 10.97
N TYR A 199 0.02 -7.55 9.68
CA TYR A 199 -1.02 -7.36 8.68
C TYR A 199 -2.24 -8.28 8.88
N ALA A 200 -2.05 -9.50 9.40
CA ALA A 200 -3.17 -10.39 9.71
C ALA A 200 -4.02 -9.85 10.87
N PHE A 201 -3.39 -9.29 11.92
CA PHE A 201 -4.11 -8.61 13.01
C PHE A 201 -4.80 -7.32 12.53
N ASP A 202 -4.10 -6.56 11.69
CA ASP A 202 -4.58 -5.27 11.20
C ASP A 202 -5.60 -5.42 10.06
N ALA A 203 -5.80 -6.61 9.48
CA ALA A 203 -6.75 -6.83 8.40
C ALA A 203 -8.19 -6.44 8.77
N LYS A 204 -8.55 -6.54 10.06
CA LYS A 204 -9.85 -6.12 10.61
C LYS A 204 -9.90 -4.68 11.09
N SER A 205 -8.75 -4.00 11.15
CA SER A 205 -8.61 -2.60 11.53
C SER A 205 -8.46 -1.73 10.28
N GLY A 206 -8.84 -0.46 10.36
CA GLY A 206 -8.61 0.48 9.27
C GLY A 206 -9.81 1.32 8.91
N PRO A 207 -9.74 2.02 7.75
CA PRO A 207 -10.80 2.90 7.34
C PRO A 207 -12.10 2.11 7.09
N PRO A 208 -13.26 2.68 7.45
CA PRO A 208 -14.57 2.04 7.28
C PRO A 208 -14.93 2.00 5.79
N ILE A 209 -14.43 0.99 5.09
CA ILE A 209 -14.74 0.75 3.70
C ILE A 209 -15.89 -0.25 3.66
N ASP A 210 -16.99 0.16 3.03
CA ASP A 210 -18.04 -0.77 2.63
C ASP A 210 -17.52 -1.62 1.47
N TYR A 211 -17.10 -2.86 1.77
CA TYR A 211 -16.62 -3.82 0.78
C TYR A 211 -17.75 -4.51 -0.01
N ASP A 212 -19.00 -4.29 0.38
CA ASP A 212 -20.17 -4.94 -0.22
C ASP A 212 -20.89 -3.99 -1.19
N GLN A 213 -20.34 -2.79 -1.42
CA GLN A 213 -20.77 -1.90 -2.49
C GLN A 213 -20.62 -2.54 -3.88
N GLU A 214 -21.45 -2.12 -4.84
CA GLU A 214 -21.34 -2.56 -6.23
C GLU A 214 -19.97 -2.15 -6.82
N PRO A 215 -19.14 -3.12 -7.27
CA PRO A 215 -17.78 -2.83 -7.69
C PRO A 215 -17.75 -2.19 -9.08
N VAL A 216 -16.95 -1.13 -9.22
CA VAL A 216 -16.61 -0.57 -10.53
C VAL A 216 -15.39 -1.29 -11.10
N TYR A 217 -15.46 -1.78 -12.34
CA TYR A 217 -14.32 -2.37 -13.01
C TYR A 217 -13.67 -1.40 -14.00
N PHE A 218 -12.39 -1.08 -13.80
CA PHE A 218 -11.69 -0.11 -14.64
C PHE A 218 -11.02 -0.72 -15.89
N GLN A 219 -10.99 -2.05 -16.02
CA GLN A 219 -10.49 -2.73 -17.21
C GLN A 219 -11.55 -2.88 -18.33
N ASP A 220 -12.85 -2.86 -17.98
CA ASP A 220 -13.95 -3.24 -18.90
C ASP A 220 -14.62 -2.06 -19.63
N GLN A 221 -14.13 -0.82 -19.46
CA GLN A 221 -14.77 0.35 -20.08
C GLN A 221 -14.43 0.54 -21.58
N GLY A 222 -13.62 -0.36 -22.16
CA GLY A 222 -13.21 -0.33 -23.58
C GLY A 222 -13.76 -1.49 -24.44
N SER A 223 -14.49 -2.45 -23.89
CA SER A 223 -15.01 -3.64 -24.60
C SER A 223 -16.52 -3.59 -24.83
N LYS A 224 -17.08 -2.42 -25.17
CA LYS A 224 -18.32 -2.42 -25.96
C LYS A 224 -17.95 -2.95 -27.35
N LYS A 225 -18.20 -4.24 -27.58
CA LYS A 225 -18.29 -4.79 -28.94
C LYS A 225 -19.22 -3.88 -29.72
N ILE A 226 -18.66 -3.16 -30.69
CA ILE A 226 -19.43 -2.55 -31.76
C ILE A 226 -20.15 -3.73 -32.43
N GLN A 227 -21.48 -3.75 -32.32
CA GLN A 227 -22.35 -4.66 -33.05
C GLN A 227 -22.30 -4.35 -34.54
#